data_AF-A0A7C8ZBG6-F1
#
_entry.id   AF-A0A7C8ZBG6-F1
#
_cell.length_a   1.000
_cell.length_b   1.000
_cell.length_c   1.000
_cell.angle_alpha   90.00
_cell.angle_beta   90.00
_cell.angle_gamma   90.00
#
_symmetry.space_group_name_H-M   'P 1'
#
loop_
_entity.id
_entity.type
_entity.pdbx_description
1 polymer ?
#
loop_
_entity_poly.entity_id
_entity_poly.type
_entity_poly.pdbx_seq_one_letter_code
_entity_poly.pdbx_strand_id
1 'polypeptide(L)'
;PVIAFGPPGSTGELNVSVIVSPVPLDFRIEAFGGPEEVGQAVIKSITESSRHPDVKAVLLRSNLRGDSVRKVNYYELEFRVESPSFQRHNVAVCCAQNGRLYTLNAQAPELMWNDVKQDFYKIATSFSLTS
;
A
#
# COMPACT_ATOMS: atom_id res chain seq x y z
N PRO A 1 -10.52 -3.78 -5.66
CA PRO A 1 -10.53 -2.63 -4.71
C PRO A 1 -11.97 -2.29 -4.37
N VAL A 2 -12.24 -1.77 -3.16
CA VAL A 2 -13.57 -1.28 -2.79
C VAL A 2 -13.82 0.10 -3.40
N ILE A 3 -12.76 0.91 -3.52
CA ILE A 3 -12.80 2.21 -4.20
C ILE A 3 -11.45 2.52 -4.84
N ALA A 4 -11.45 3.27 -5.94
CA ALA A 4 -10.26 3.78 -6.61
C ALA A 4 -10.52 5.15 -7.23
N PHE A 5 -9.52 6.04 -7.19
CA PHE A 5 -9.56 7.39 -7.75
C PHE A 5 -8.30 7.65 -8.58
N GLY A 6 -8.45 8.29 -9.73
CA GLY A 6 -7.35 8.70 -10.60
C GLY A 6 -7.81 9.77 -11.60
N PRO A 7 -6.89 10.40 -12.34
CA PRO A 7 -7.25 11.42 -13.30
C PRO A 7 -8.19 10.87 -14.39
N PRO A 8 -9.28 11.59 -14.73
CA PRO A 8 -10.22 11.14 -15.74
C PRO A 8 -9.53 11.03 -17.10
N GLY A 9 -9.81 9.96 -17.85
CA GLY A 9 -9.23 9.74 -19.19
C GLY A 9 -7.76 9.33 -19.20
N SER A 10 -7.15 9.03 -18.05
CA SER A 10 -5.78 8.51 -17.96
C SER A 10 -5.72 6.98 -18.18
N THR A 11 -4.50 6.44 -18.24
CA THR A 11 -4.25 4.99 -18.27
C THR A 11 -4.67 4.26 -16.99
N GLY A 12 -4.98 5.02 -15.93
CA GLY A 12 -5.24 4.49 -14.59
C GLY A 12 -3.97 4.13 -13.83
N GLU A 13 -2.77 4.37 -14.36
CA GLU A 13 -1.52 4.09 -13.61
C GLU A 13 -1.26 5.07 -12.48
N LEU A 14 -1.74 6.32 -12.60
CA LEU A 14 -1.77 7.27 -11.49
C LEU A 14 -3.11 7.12 -10.76
N ASN A 15 -3.10 6.47 -9.60
CA ASN A 15 -4.31 6.29 -8.80
C ASN A 15 -4.03 6.12 -7.31
N VAL A 16 -5.07 6.32 -6.51
CA VAL A 16 -5.16 5.82 -5.14
C VAL A 16 -6.33 4.84 -5.06
N SER A 17 -6.12 3.73 -4.37
CA SER A 17 -7.15 2.71 -4.17
C SER A 17 -7.17 2.24 -2.72
N VAL A 18 -8.34 1.81 -2.26
CA VAL A 18 -8.50 1.13 -0.97
C VAL A 18 -9.05 -0.27 -1.22
N ILE A 19 -8.35 -1.26 -0.66
CA ILE A 19 -8.72 -2.67 -0.68
C ILE A 19 -9.13 -3.03 0.74
N VAL A 20 -10.24 -3.75 0.87
CA VAL A 20 -10.71 -4.29 2.15
C VAL A 20 -10.87 -5.78 2.00
N SER A 21 -10.15 -6.54 2.82
CA SER A 21 -10.19 -8.00 2.83
C SER A 21 -10.69 -8.50 4.18
N PRO A 22 -11.54 -9.54 4.22
CA PRO A 22 -11.95 -10.16 5.47
C PRO A 22 -10.75 -10.88 6.12
N VAL A 23 -10.67 -10.79 7.45
CA VAL A 23 -9.68 -11.50 8.29
C VAL A 23 -10.37 -11.99 9.56
N PRO A 24 -9.77 -12.93 10.33
CA PRO A 24 -10.31 -13.32 11.64
C PRO A 24 -10.61 -12.11 12.52
N LEU A 25 -11.62 -12.21 13.39
CA LEU A 25 -12.10 -11.06 14.18
C LEU A 25 -11.02 -10.50 15.13
N ASP A 26 -10.20 -11.41 15.65
CA ASP A 26 -9.07 -11.16 16.55
C ASP A 26 -7.76 -10.86 15.80
N PHE A 27 -7.79 -10.81 14.47
CA PHE A 27 -6.62 -10.53 13.65
C PHE A 27 -6.06 -9.12 13.93
N ARG A 28 -4.74 -9.09 14.09
CA ARG A 28 -3.94 -7.87 14.28
C ARG A 28 -2.83 -7.85 13.25
N ILE A 29 -2.53 -6.70 12.66
CA ILE A 29 -1.50 -6.61 11.61
C ILE A 29 -0.11 -7.03 12.12
N GLU A 30 0.12 -6.86 13.42
CA GLU A 30 1.30 -7.28 14.16
C GLU A 30 1.51 -8.80 14.12
N ALA A 31 0.47 -9.60 13.83
CA ALA A 31 0.61 -11.04 13.63
C ALA A 31 1.46 -11.40 12.40
N PHE A 32 1.65 -10.47 11.46
CA PHE A 32 2.56 -10.62 10.33
C PHE A 32 3.99 -10.13 10.63
N GLY A 33 4.26 -9.63 11.84
CA GLY A 33 5.54 -9.03 12.22
C GLY A 33 5.50 -7.51 12.21
N GLY A 34 6.68 -6.88 12.13
CA GLY A 34 6.82 -5.43 12.04
C GLY A 34 6.55 -4.89 10.64
N PRO A 35 6.63 -3.56 10.45
CA PRO A 35 6.43 -2.93 9.15
C PRO A 35 7.37 -3.45 8.07
N GLU A 36 8.61 -3.77 8.42
CA GLU A 36 9.59 -4.30 7.47
C GLU A 36 9.21 -5.70 7.01
N GLU A 37 8.88 -6.61 7.92
CA GLU A 37 8.46 -7.98 7.57
C GLU A 37 7.20 -7.99 6.71
N VAL A 38 6.23 -7.14 7.04
CA VAL A 38 5.02 -6.97 6.24
C VAL A 38 5.35 -6.37 4.87
N GLY A 39 6.22 -5.38 4.82
CA GLY A 39 6.71 -4.80 3.57
C GLY A 39 7.32 -5.86 2.67
N GLN A 40 8.25 -6.67 3.20
CA GLN A 40 8.87 -7.77 2.46
C GLN A 40 7.85 -8.83 2.01
N ALA A 41 6.84 -9.14 2.84
CA ALA A 41 5.76 -10.05 2.45
C ALA A 41 4.92 -9.49 1.28
N VAL A 42 4.65 -8.18 1.27
CA VAL A 42 3.96 -7.51 0.14
C VAL A 42 4.81 -7.59 -1.12
N ILE A 43 6.11 -7.28 -1.04
CA ILE A 43 7.04 -7.38 -2.18
C ILE A 43 7.08 -8.79 -2.75
N LYS A 44 7.20 -9.79 -1.87
CA LYS A 44 7.19 -11.20 -2.25
C LYS A 44 5.88 -11.57 -2.94
N SER A 45 4.74 -11.17 -2.38
CA SER A 45 3.42 -11.46 -2.95
C SER A 45 3.24 -10.84 -4.34
N ILE A 46 3.67 -9.59 -4.54
CA ILE A 46 3.64 -8.92 -5.85
C ILE A 46 4.48 -9.68 -6.88
N THR A 47 5.68 -10.09 -6.49
CA THR A 47 6.62 -10.81 -7.36
C THR A 47 6.08 -12.20 -7.72
N GLU A 48 5.55 -12.95 -6.75
CA GLU A 48 5.02 -14.31 -6.94
C GLU A 48 3.69 -14.34 -7.68
N SER A 49 2.85 -13.32 -7.49
CA SER A 49 1.50 -13.25 -8.09
C SER A 49 1.50 -12.62 -9.49
N SER A 50 2.63 -12.07 -9.93
CA SER A 50 2.73 -11.42 -11.23
C SER A 50 2.58 -12.43 -12.36
N ARG A 51 1.66 -12.13 -13.29
CA ARG A 51 1.53 -12.85 -14.57
C ARG A 51 2.57 -12.40 -15.61
N HIS A 52 3.26 -11.30 -15.35
CA HIS A 52 4.31 -10.79 -16.22
C HIS A 52 5.64 -11.46 -15.86
N PRO A 53 6.36 -12.04 -16.84
CA PRO A 53 7.72 -12.49 -16.62
C PRO A 53 8.58 -11.31 -16.17
N ASP A 54 9.53 -11.58 -15.27
CA ASP A 54 10.57 -10.63 -14.83
C ASP A 54 10.09 -9.41 -14.02
N VAL A 55 8.94 -9.49 -13.35
CA VAL A 55 8.57 -8.47 -12.36
C VAL A 55 9.52 -8.52 -11.17
N LYS A 56 10.06 -7.36 -10.82
CA LYS A 56 10.87 -7.13 -9.63
C LYS A 56 10.20 -6.08 -8.77
N ALA A 57 10.22 -6.28 -7.47
CA ALA A 57 9.74 -5.29 -6.53
C ALA A 57 10.78 -5.09 -5.43
N VAL A 58 10.90 -3.86 -4.94
CA VAL A 58 11.87 -3.47 -3.91
C VAL A 58 11.17 -2.60 -2.88
N LEU A 59 11.28 -2.99 -1.61
CA LEU A 59 10.86 -2.15 -0.49
C LEU A 59 11.90 -1.04 -0.28
N LEU A 60 11.44 0.21 -0.26
CA LEU A 60 12.29 1.39 -0.12
C LEU A 60 12.22 1.96 1.30
N ARG A 61 11.03 1.92 1.92
CA ARG A 61 10.81 2.38 3.29
C ARG A 61 9.69 1.59 3.94
N SER A 62 9.84 1.36 5.24
CA SER A 62 8.79 0.87 6.12
C SER A 62 8.71 1.76 7.36
N ASN A 63 7.50 2.07 7.82
CA ASN A 63 7.26 2.89 9.01
C ASN A 63 6.03 2.40 9.78
N LEU A 64 6.05 2.61 11.09
CA LEU A 64 4.92 2.35 11.98
C LEU A 64 4.31 3.67 12.42
N ARG A 65 3.02 3.86 12.17
CA ARG A 65 2.22 4.92 12.77
C ARG A 65 1.17 4.32 13.68
N GLY A 66 1.27 4.56 14.98
CA GLY A 66 0.30 4.10 15.98
C GLY A 66 -0.79 5.14 16.24
N ASP A 67 -2.03 4.67 16.42
CA ASP A 67 -3.15 5.45 16.96
C ASP A 67 -3.58 4.84 18.30
N SER A 68 -3.17 5.47 19.40
CA SER A 68 -3.44 4.98 20.76
C SER A 68 -4.91 5.11 21.16
N VAL A 69 -5.63 6.10 20.61
CA VAL A 69 -7.06 6.32 20.88
C VAL A 69 -7.88 5.20 20.27
N ARG A 70 -7.57 4.82 19.03
CA ARG A 70 -8.26 3.73 18.31
C ARG A 70 -7.65 2.35 18.55
N LYS A 71 -6.46 2.28 19.15
CA LYS A 71 -5.65 1.06 19.35
C LYS A 71 -5.33 0.32 18.04
N VAL A 72 -5.09 1.09 16.97
CA VAL A 72 -4.77 0.60 15.62
C VAL A 72 -3.36 0.99 15.26
N ASN A 73 -2.64 0.05 14.65
CA ASN A 73 -1.34 0.28 14.04
C ASN A 73 -1.49 0.36 12.51
N TYR A 74 -0.87 1.38 11.93
CA TYR A 74 -0.81 1.62 10.49
C TYR A 74 0.62 1.36 10.03
N TYR A 75 0.79 0.41 9.12
CA TYR A 75 2.08 0.08 8.53
C TYR A 75 2.17 0.82 7.20
N GLU A 76 3.04 1.81 7.14
CA GLU A 76 3.27 2.66 5.98
C GLU A 76 4.47 2.10 5.20
N LEU A 77 4.27 1.81 3.92
CA LEU A 77 5.23 1.13 3.07
C LEU A 77 5.46 1.96 1.81
N GLU A 78 6.71 2.17 1.44
CA GLU A 78 7.11 2.76 0.15
C GLU A 78 7.88 1.71 -0.63
N PHE A 79 7.48 1.46 -1.87
CA PHE A 79 8.11 0.44 -2.70
C PHE A 79 8.01 0.77 -4.18
N ARG A 80 8.92 0.15 -4.95
CA ARG A 80 8.92 0.23 -6.40
C ARG A 80 8.64 -1.13 -7.02
N VAL A 81 7.87 -1.16 -8.08
CA VAL A 81 7.59 -2.36 -8.89
C VAL A 81 8.00 -2.09 -10.33
N GLU A 82 8.83 -2.96 -10.89
CA GLU A 82 9.40 -2.80 -12.21
C GLU A 82 9.23 -4.07 -13.04
N SER A 83 9.00 -3.86 -14.33
CA SER A 83 9.01 -4.89 -15.36
C SER A 83 9.56 -4.30 -16.66
N PRO A 84 9.77 -5.10 -17.71
CA PRO A 84 10.15 -4.57 -19.02
C PRO A 84 9.14 -3.58 -19.62
N SER A 85 7.86 -3.64 -19.21
CA SER A 85 6.78 -2.83 -19.80
C SER A 85 6.32 -1.67 -18.92
N PHE A 86 6.62 -1.68 -17.61
CA PHE A 86 6.20 -0.61 -16.70
C PHE A 86 7.15 -0.48 -15.51
N GLN A 87 7.20 0.73 -14.94
CA GLN A 87 7.86 1.02 -13.66
C GLN A 87 6.92 1.90 -12.84
N ARG A 88 6.62 1.47 -11.61
CA ARG A 88 5.66 2.13 -10.74
C ARG A 88 6.25 2.34 -9.36
N HIS A 89 5.91 3.49 -8.80
CA HIS A 89 6.20 3.86 -7.43
C HIS A 89 4.93 3.82 -6.61
N ASN A 90 5.01 3.22 -5.44
CA ASN A 90 3.87 2.96 -4.58
C ASN A 90 4.12 3.45 -3.15
N VAL A 91 3.11 4.08 -2.57
CA VAL A 91 3.00 4.30 -1.14
C VAL A 91 1.72 3.60 -0.66
N ALA A 92 1.88 2.65 0.25
CA ALA A 92 0.78 1.87 0.80
C ALA A 92 0.66 2.06 2.32
N VAL A 93 -0.57 1.91 2.82
CA VAL A 93 -0.86 1.89 4.25
C VAL A 93 -1.72 0.68 4.55
N CYS A 94 -1.24 -0.19 5.44
CA CYS A 94 -1.95 -1.38 5.88
C CYS A 94 -2.35 -1.25 7.35
N CYS A 95 -3.58 -1.60 7.68
CA CYS A 95 -4.04 -1.70 9.07
C CYS A 95 -5.20 -2.69 9.18
N ALA A 96 -5.41 -3.28 10.35
CA ALA A 96 -6.52 -4.19 10.58
C ALA A 96 -7.34 -3.79 11.81
N GLN A 97 -8.67 -3.93 11.69
CA GLN A 97 -9.60 -3.72 12.80
C GLN A 97 -10.92 -4.46 12.52
N ASN A 98 -11.51 -5.07 13.56
CA ASN A 98 -12.85 -5.66 13.53
C ASN A 98 -13.07 -6.64 12.37
N GLY A 99 -12.15 -7.59 12.18
CA GLY A 99 -12.26 -8.63 11.14
C GLY A 99 -12.03 -8.12 9.71
N ARG A 100 -11.44 -6.93 9.54
CA ARG A 100 -11.13 -6.35 8.24
C ARG A 100 -9.67 -5.89 8.19
N LEU A 101 -8.98 -6.28 7.12
CA LEU A 101 -7.68 -5.73 6.72
C LEU A 101 -7.94 -4.67 5.66
N TYR A 102 -7.44 -3.46 5.92
CA TYR A 102 -7.52 -2.32 5.02
C TYR A 102 -6.14 -2.06 4.44
N THR A 103 -6.09 -1.89 3.13
CA THR A 103 -4.88 -1.52 2.40
C THR A 103 -5.19 -0.33 1.50
N LEU A 104 -4.68 0.84 1.85
CA LEU A 104 -4.58 1.94 0.91
C LEU A 104 -3.33 1.73 0.05
N ASN A 105 -3.43 1.96 -1.25
CA ASN A 105 -2.31 1.95 -2.18
C ASN A 105 -2.44 3.13 -3.12
N ALA A 106 -1.53 4.10 -2.99
CA ALA A 106 -1.32 5.17 -3.94
C ALA A 106 -0.16 4.76 -4.87
N GLN A 107 -0.41 4.81 -6.19
CA GLN A 107 0.54 4.37 -7.20
C GLN A 107 0.65 5.39 -8.34
N ALA A 108 1.85 5.53 -8.89
CA ALA A 108 2.14 6.38 -10.03
C ALA A 108 3.20 5.73 -10.94
N PRO A 109 3.26 6.09 -12.23
CA PRO A 109 4.42 5.82 -13.05
C PRO A 109 5.67 6.43 -12.41
N GLU A 110 6.80 5.72 -12.43
CA GLU A 110 8.06 6.18 -11.82
C GLU A 110 8.50 7.55 -12.37
N LEU A 111 8.26 7.81 -13.66
CA LEU A 111 8.57 9.08 -14.31
C LEU A 111 7.85 10.29 -13.68
N MET A 112 6.67 10.08 -13.09
CA MET A 112 5.87 11.13 -12.44
C MET A 112 6.12 11.20 -10.93
N TRP A 113 6.93 10.30 -10.36
CA TRP A 113 7.06 10.16 -8.92
C TRP A 113 7.48 11.46 -8.23
N ASN A 114 8.43 12.18 -8.81
CA ASN A 114 8.91 13.44 -8.24
C ASN A 114 7.83 14.52 -8.14
N ASP A 115 6.84 14.49 -9.05
CA ASP A 115 5.75 15.46 -9.08
C ASP A 115 4.67 15.14 -8.04
N VAL A 116 4.43 13.85 -7.76
CA VAL A 116 3.29 13.40 -6.92
C VAL A 116 3.68 12.92 -5.53
N LYS A 117 4.97 12.68 -5.25
CA LYS A 117 5.43 12.08 -3.98
C LYS A 117 4.91 12.78 -2.73
N GLN A 118 4.88 14.11 -2.73
CA GLN A 118 4.42 14.88 -1.57
C GLN A 118 2.94 14.66 -1.30
N ASP A 119 2.13 14.57 -2.35
CA ASP A 119 0.70 14.32 -2.20
C ASP A 119 0.44 12.87 -1.81
N PHE A 120 1.24 11.92 -2.28
CA PHE A 120 1.13 10.51 -1.87
C PHE A 120 1.47 10.32 -0.39
N TYR A 121 2.51 11.00 0.11
CA TYR A 121 2.82 10.99 1.54
C TYR A 121 1.68 11.61 2.36
N LYS A 122 1.12 12.75 1.93
CA LYS A 122 -0.06 13.34 2.60
C LYS A 122 -1.26 12.39 2.60
N ILE A 123 -1.55 11.75 1.47
CA ILE A 123 -2.64 10.76 1.36
C ILE A 123 -2.41 9.62 2.35
N ALA A 124 -1.22 9.03 2.37
CA ALA A 124 -0.87 7.93 3.27
C ALA A 124 -1.00 8.34 4.75
N THR A 125 -0.46 9.49 5.14
CA THR A 125 -0.54 9.99 6.51
C THR A 125 -1.98 10.36 6.92
N SER A 126 -2.81 10.80 5.97
CA SER A 126 -4.23 11.13 6.23
C SER A 126 -5.12 9.90 6.39
N PHE A 127 -4.69 8.72 5.93
CA PHE A 127 -5.48 7.51 6.00
C PHE A 127 -5.71 7.08 7.46
N SER A 128 -6.97 7.01 7.86
CA SER A 128 -7.38 6.62 9.20
C SER A 128 -8.73 5.92 9.18
N LEU A 129 -8.90 4.95 10.07
CA LEU A 129 -10.20 4.32 10.30
C LEU A 129 -11.09 5.27 11.10
N THR A 130 -12.34 5.42 10.65
CA THR A 130 -13.38 6.20 11.33
C THR A 130 -14.34 5.26 12.06
N SER A 131 -14.93 5.78 13.14
CA SER A 131 -15.87 5.05 14.01
C SER A 131 -17.21 4.79 13.34
#